data_AF-A0A661IUE2-F1
#
_entry.id   AF-A0A661IUE2-F1
#
_cell.length_a   1.000
_cell.length_b   1.000
_cell.length_c   1.000
_cell.angle_alpha   90.00
_cell.angle_beta   90.00
_cell.angle_gamma   90.00
#
_symmetry.space_group_name_H-M   'P 1'
#
loop_
_entity.id
_entity.type
_entity.pdbx_description
1 polymer ?
#
loop_
_entity_poly.entity_id
_entity_poly.type
_entity_poly.pdbx_seq_one_letter_code
_entity_poly.pdbx_strand_id
1 'polypeptide(L)'
;MLKPNLLRASSPEKGVTTHPALVRVLSEMVRDVGARPVIADSPSLGPWILVAKTTGMAEVAKGTGAELLNLDRAVTVHTPSEFSFRILELAKEVFEVDCIINIPKLKTHSMTLLTLGVKNLFGCVPGFRKSSWHLKAGTDREFFAALLLEISLLIKPSLTVLDAIWGMEGNGPTSGNPRFVGRILASADPLALDRVVVEALGLEPDSLPTLRVARKRGLLPQATLIG
;
A
#
# COMPACT_ATOMS: atom_id res chain seq x y z
N MET A 1 -8.20 9.99 -4.19
CA MET A 1 -7.54 9.61 -2.93
C MET A 1 -6.10 9.19 -3.20
N LEU A 2 -5.14 9.77 -2.47
CA LEU A 2 -3.75 9.35 -2.39
C LEU A 2 -3.58 8.45 -1.16
N LYS A 3 -3.17 7.20 -1.37
CA LYS A 3 -3.07 6.16 -0.33
C LYS A 3 -1.61 5.82 -0.03
N PRO A 4 -0.90 6.60 0.80
CA PRO A 4 0.46 6.27 1.24
C PRO A 4 0.50 5.02 2.13
N ASN A 5 1.73 4.59 2.44
CA ASN A 5 2.04 3.62 3.49
C ASN A 5 2.51 4.35 4.75
N LEU A 6 1.63 4.56 5.74
CA LEU A 6 1.96 5.32 6.94
C LEU A 6 2.23 4.46 8.16
N LEU A 7 1.63 3.28 8.31
CA LEU A 7 1.92 2.27 9.35
C LEU A 7 1.91 2.76 10.82
N ARG A 8 2.89 3.58 11.21
CA ARG A 8 3.12 4.17 12.54
C ARG A 8 3.71 5.59 12.44
N ALA A 9 3.74 6.29 13.57
CA ALA A 9 4.48 7.56 13.67
C ALA A 9 5.98 7.31 13.49
N SER A 10 6.52 7.72 12.33
CA SER A 10 7.92 7.59 11.97
C SER A 10 8.36 8.79 11.16
N SER A 11 9.55 9.30 11.46
CA SER A 11 10.12 10.40 10.67
C SER A 11 10.52 9.90 9.27
N PRO A 12 10.50 10.76 8.24
CA PRO A 12 10.78 10.37 6.86
C PRO A 12 12.14 9.70 6.65
N GLU A 13 13.16 10.11 7.42
CA GLU A 13 14.55 9.65 7.30
C GLU A 13 14.70 8.16 7.62
N LYS A 14 13.75 7.57 8.36
CA LYS A 14 13.77 6.16 8.72
C LYS A 14 13.35 5.23 7.58
N GLY A 15 12.80 5.74 6.48
CA GLY A 15 12.36 4.92 5.35
C GLY A 15 11.20 3.94 5.66
N VAL A 16 10.55 4.08 6.83
CA VAL A 16 9.44 3.20 7.26
C VAL A 16 8.16 3.50 6.49
N THR A 17 7.92 4.77 6.17
CA THR A 17 6.68 5.26 5.53
C THR A 17 6.97 5.87 4.17
N THR A 18 5.92 6.02 3.35
CA THR A 18 5.99 6.79 2.11
C THR A 18 6.49 8.20 2.41
N HIS A 19 7.45 8.67 1.61
CA HIS A 19 8.08 9.96 1.82
C HIS A 19 7.10 11.11 1.51
N PRO A 20 6.99 12.15 2.38
CA PRO A 20 6.05 13.25 2.18
C PRO A 20 6.31 14.06 0.91
N ALA A 21 7.56 14.16 0.45
CA ALA A 21 7.88 14.85 -0.80
C ALA A 21 7.19 14.21 -2.02
N LEU A 22 7.12 12.87 -2.10
CA LEU A 22 6.41 12.21 -3.19
C LEU A 22 4.90 12.46 -3.11
N VAL A 23 4.33 12.40 -1.90
CA VAL A 23 2.90 12.66 -1.69
C VAL A 23 2.55 14.12 -2.02
N ARG A 24 3.45 15.07 -1.75
CA ARG A 24 3.30 16.47 -2.15
C ARG A 24 3.19 16.62 -3.65
N VAL A 25 4.17 16.11 -4.40
CA VAL A 25 4.18 16.19 -5.86
C VAL A 25 2.93 15.54 -6.45
N LEU A 26 2.53 14.36 -5.95
CA LEU A 26 1.31 13.70 -6.42
C LEU A 26 0.05 14.50 -6.06
N SER A 27 0.03 15.19 -4.91
CA SER A 27 -1.10 16.06 -4.53
C SER A 27 -1.21 17.29 -5.44
N GLU A 28 -0.08 17.89 -5.81
CA GLU A 28 0.00 19.01 -6.76
C GLU A 28 -0.47 18.54 -8.16
N MET A 29 0.04 17.41 -8.65
CA MET A 29 -0.40 16.85 -9.94
C MET A 29 -1.90 16.54 -9.99
N VAL A 30 -2.48 16.04 -8.89
CA VAL A 30 -3.93 15.82 -8.79
C VAL A 30 -4.70 17.14 -8.87
N ARG A 31 -4.18 18.23 -8.29
CA ARG A 31 -4.78 19.57 -8.41
C ARG A 31 -4.64 20.15 -9.80
N ASP A 32 -3.51 19.93 -10.46
CA ASP A 32 -3.24 20.46 -11.81
C ASP A 32 -4.23 19.90 -12.84
N VAL A 33 -4.72 18.67 -12.63
CA VAL A 33 -5.79 18.08 -13.44
C VAL A 33 -7.21 18.46 -12.99
N GLY A 34 -7.35 19.41 -12.06
CA GLY A 34 -8.63 19.92 -11.55
C GLY A 34 -9.31 19.07 -10.48
N ALA A 35 -8.65 18.03 -9.97
CA ALA A 35 -9.21 17.15 -8.94
C ALA A 35 -8.81 17.59 -7.51
N ARG A 36 -9.56 17.10 -6.51
CA ARG A 36 -9.30 17.36 -5.09
C ARG A 36 -8.45 16.24 -4.47
N PRO A 37 -7.20 16.49 -4.05
CA PRO A 37 -6.39 15.48 -3.38
C PRO A 37 -6.90 15.22 -1.95
N VAL A 38 -6.95 13.95 -1.58
CA VAL A 38 -7.25 13.47 -0.23
C VAL A 38 -6.16 12.48 0.14
N ILE A 39 -5.36 12.77 1.16
CA ILE A 39 -4.32 11.89 1.67
C ILE A 39 -4.95 11.03 2.77
N ALA A 40 -5.01 9.71 2.53
CA ALA A 40 -5.72 8.81 3.42
C ALA A 40 -4.93 7.53 3.71
N ASP A 41 -4.94 7.09 4.96
CA ASP A 41 -4.47 5.75 5.36
C ASP A 41 -5.20 5.32 6.64
N SER A 42 -5.08 4.05 7.01
CA SER A 42 -5.31 3.60 8.38
C SER A 42 -3.97 3.16 8.95
N PRO A 43 -3.32 3.93 9.82
CA PRO A 43 -2.15 3.43 10.54
C PRO A 43 -2.56 2.26 11.45
N SER A 44 -1.65 1.30 11.64
CA SER A 44 -1.89 0.16 12.55
C SER A 44 -1.36 0.44 13.95
N LEU A 45 -0.45 1.41 14.09
CA LEU A 45 0.25 1.69 15.35
C LEU A 45 0.23 3.20 15.65
N GLY A 46 -0.60 3.57 16.63
CA GLY A 46 -0.69 4.92 17.16
C GLY A 46 -1.79 5.79 16.53
N PRO A 47 -2.08 6.96 17.14
CA PRO A 47 -3.18 7.82 16.71
C PRO A 47 -2.94 8.47 15.35
N TRP A 48 -3.99 8.56 14.51
CA TRP A 48 -3.94 9.16 13.16
C TRP A 48 -3.25 10.53 13.13
N ILE A 49 -3.66 11.45 14.01
CA ILE A 49 -3.11 12.82 14.07
C ILE A 49 -1.59 12.81 14.32
N LEU A 50 -1.12 11.95 15.23
CA LEU A 50 0.31 11.83 15.53
C LEU A 50 1.08 11.25 14.35
N VAL A 51 0.51 10.24 13.68
CA VAL A 51 1.12 9.63 12.48
C VAL A 51 1.21 10.66 11.36
N ALA A 52 0.12 11.36 11.05
CA ALA A 52 0.07 12.38 10.00
C ALA A 52 1.08 13.51 10.25
N LYS A 53 1.23 13.96 11.51
CA LYS A 53 2.23 14.96 11.88
C LYS A 53 3.66 14.44 11.73
N THR A 54 3.97 13.27 12.30
CA THR A 54 5.34 12.75 12.36
C THR A 54 5.87 12.33 10.98
N THR A 55 4.99 11.83 10.12
CA THR A 55 5.34 11.43 8.74
C THR A 55 5.46 12.61 7.78
N GLY A 56 5.08 13.82 8.21
CA GLY A 56 5.07 15.04 7.39
C GLY A 56 3.81 15.20 6.53
N MET A 57 2.86 14.26 6.56
CA MET A 57 1.63 14.34 5.76
C MET A 57 0.74 15.53 6.15
N ALA A 58 0.77 15.96 7.42
CA ALA A 58 0.09 17.18 7.86
C ALA A 58 0.62 18.44 7.18
N GLU A 59 1.93 18.55 7.02
CA GLU A 59 2.54 19.69 6.31
C GLU A 59 2.31 19.61 4.80
N VAL A 60 2.28 18.40 4.24
CA VAL A 60 1.88 18.21 2.83
C VAL A 60 0.45 18.71 2.64
N ALA A 61 -0.50 18.22 3.43
CA ALA A 61 -1.90 18.61 3.36
C ALA A 61 -2.10 20.12 3.49
N LYS A 62 -1.43 20.76 4.45
CA LYS A 62 -1.44 22.21 4.64
C LYS A 62 -0.90 22.97 3.41
N GLY A 63 0.23 22.51 2.86
CA GLY A 63 0.88 23.17 1.72
C GLY A 63 0.14 22.99 0.40
N THR A 64 -0.46 21.81 0.19
CA THR A 64 -1.14 21.47 -1.07
C THR A 64 -2.65 21.62 -0.99
N GLY A 65 -3.22 22.04 0.15
CA GLY A 65 -4.67 22.08 0.36
C GLY A 65 -5.35 20.70 0.26
N ALA A 66 -4.60 19.61 0.43
CA ALA A 66 -5.17 18.27 0.45
C ALA A 66 -5.88 18.00 1.77
N GLU A 67 -6.95 17.22 1.72
CA GLU A 67 -7.62 16.74 2.93
C GLU A 67 -6.81 15.61 3.58
N LEU A 68 -6.76 15.56 4.91
CA LEU A 68 -6.26 14.41 5.67
C LEU A 68 -7.42 13.55 6.17
N LEU A 69 -7.46 12.29 5.76
CA LEU A 69 -8.56 11.39 6.07
C LEU A 69 -8.06 10.09 6.73
N ASN A 70 -8.56 9.79 7.93
CA ASN A 70 -8.32 8.49 8.56
C ASN A 70 -9.30 7.46 8.00
N LEU A 71 -8.80 6.30 7.56
CA LEU A 71 -9.63 5.21 7.05
C LEU A 71 -10.15 4.33 8.20
N ASP A 72 -11.11 4.82 8.99
CA ASP A 72 -11.59 4.14 10.20
C ASP A 72 -13.05 3.65 10.15
N ARG A 73 -13.87 4.12 9.20
CA ARG A 73 -15.27 3.69 9.06
C ARG A 73 -15.35 2.36 8.31
N ALA A 74 -15.56 1.27 9.02
CA ALA A 74 -15.77 -0.04 8.40
C ALA A 74 -17.15 -0.15 7.73
N VAL A 75 -17.15 -0.73 6.53
CA VAL A 75 -18.34 -1.27 5.86
C VAL A 75 -18.12 -2.74 5.55
N THR A 76 -19.18 -3.54 5.69
CA THR A 76 -19.20 -4.94 5.29
C THR A 76 -19.35 -5.06 3.79
N VAL A 77 -18.39 -5.74 3.14
CA VAL A 77 -18.37 -5.99 1.71
C VAL A 77 -18.57 -7.48 1.46
N HIS A 78 -19.62 -7.83 0.75
CA HIS A 78 -19.83 -9.17 0.22
C HIS A 78 -18.99 -9.33 -1.04
N THR A 79 -18.12 -10.33 -1.04
CA THR A 79 -17.18 -10.53 -2.15
C THR A 79 -17.77 -11.47 -3.22
N PRO A 80 -17.24 -11.39 -4.46
CA PRO A 80 -17.61 -12.30 -5.54
C PRO A 80 -17.47 -13.79 -5.16
N SER A 81 -18.16 -14.67 -5.89
CA SER A 81 -18.21 -16.10 -5.51
C SER A 81 -16.89 -16.84 -5.68
N GLU A 82 -16.03 -16.35 -6.58
CA GLU A 82 -14.70 -16.86 -6.86
C GLU A 82 -13.65 -16.48 -5.79
N PHE A 83 -14.02 -15.63 -4.83
CA PHE A 83 -13.16 -15.18 -3.74
C PHE A 83 -13.21 -16.18 -2.57
N SER A 84 -12.06 -16.40 -1.94
CA SER A 84 -11.96 -17.24 -0.74
C SER A 84 -12.59 -16.56 0.48
N PHE A 85 -12.53 -15.22 0.54
CA PHE A 85 -13.03 -14.44 1.67
C PHE A 85 -14.39 -13.84 1.37
N ARG A 86 -15.49 -14.57 1.68
CA ARG A 86 -16.86 -14.18 1.30
C ARG A 86 -17.36 -12.85 1.87
N ILE A 87 -16.82 -12.43 3.00
CA ILE A 87 -17.15 -11.18 3.67
C ILE A 87 -15.86 -10.53 4.14
N LEU A 88 -15.68 -9.25 3.82
CA LEU A 88 -14.57 -8.42 4.28
C LEU A 88 -15.10 -7.13 4.90
N GLU A 89 -14.41 -6.63 5.92
CA GLU A 89 -14.63 -5.28 6.45
C GLU A 89 -13.56 -4.34 5.91
N LEU A 90 -13.98 -3.35 5.12
CA LEU A 90 -13.11 -2.39 4.45
C LEU A 90 -13.52 -0.97 4.81
N ALA A 91 -12.61 -0.01 4.66
CA ALA A 91 -12.86 1.40 4.90
C ALA A 91 -13.88 1.92 3.88
N LYS A 92 -15.03 2.43 4.34
CA LYS A 92 -16.13 2.89 3.48
C LYS A 92 -15.68 3.97 2.50
N GLU A 93 -14.77 4.83 2.93
CA GLU A 93 -14.23 5.96 2.19
C GLU A 93 -13.55 5.54 0.88
N VAL A 94 -13.03 4.30 0.79
CA VAL A 94 -12.38 3.80 -0.44
C VAL A 94 -13.39 3.57 -1.57
N PHE A 95 -14.67 3.44 -1.25
CA PHE A 95 -15.76 3.26 -2.22
C PHE A 95 -16.52 4.56 -2.51
N GLU A 96 -16.21 5.64 -1.79
CA GLU A 96 -16.85 6.96 -1.93
C GLU A 96 -15.99 7.94 -2.75
N VAL A 97 -14.84 7.49 -3.27
CA VAL A 97 -13.92 8.30 -4.07
C VAL A 97 -13.89 7.86 -5.53
N ASP A 98 -13.69 8.81 -6.43
CA ASP A 98 -13.68 8.55 -7.88
C ASP A 98 -12.43 7.81 -8.36
N CYS A 99 -11.30 7.99 -7.66
CA CYS A 99 -10.00 7.47 -8.06
C CYS A 99 -9.10 7.24 -6.84
N ILE A 100 -8.34 6.14 -6.86
CA ILE A 100 -7.34 5.80 -5.84
C ILE A 100 -5.97 5.70 -6.50
N ILE A 101 -5.02 6.51 -6.02
CA ILE A 101 -3.59 6.40 -6.31
C ILE A 101 -2.93 5.75 -5.10
N ASN A 102 -2.51 4.50 -5.25
CA ASN A 102 -1.83 3.71 -4.23
C ASN A 102 -0.33 4.07 -4.21
N ILE A 103 0.22 4.45 -3.05
CA ILE A 103 1.60 4.96 -2.97
C ILE A 103 2.42 4.12 -1.98
N PRO A 104 2.74 2.87 -2.32
CA PRO A 104 3.49 1.97 -1.45
C PRO A 104 4.93 2.42 -1.22
N LYS A 105 5.54 1.91 -0.15
CA LYS A 105 6.97 2.04 0.15
C LYS A 105 7.71 0.76 -0.23
N LEU A 106 8.86 0.87 -0.90
CA LEU A 106 9.77 -0.26 -1.10
C LEU A 106 10.41 -0.62 0.24
N LYS A 107 9.95 -1.70 0.88
CA LYS A 107 10.54 -2.19 2.12
C LYS A 107 10.34 -3.68 2.32
N THR A 108 11.27 -4.30 3.05
CA THR A 108 11.15 -5.67 3.54
C THR A 108 9.98 -5.80 4.52
N HIS A 109 9.39 -6.99 4.56
CA HIS A 109 8.31 -7.32 5.46
C HIS A 109 8.43 -8.80 5.87
N SER A 110 8.47 -9.07 7.17
CA SER A 110 8.65 -10.42 7.73
C SER A 110 7.69 -11.47 7.15
N MET A 111 6.39 -11.16 7.07
CA MET A 111 5.38 -12.09 6.58
C MET A 111 5.27 -12.19 5.04
N THR A 112 5.39 -11.07 4.33
CA THR A 112 5.12 -11.01 2.88
C THR A 112 6.35 -10.81 2.02
N LEU A 113 7.56 -10.94 2.59
CA LEU A 113 8.85 -10.61 1.98
C LEU A 113 9.03 -9.11 1.69
N LEU A 114 8.10 -8.49 0.97
CA LEU A 114 8.09 -7.05 0.67
C LEU A 114 6.70 -6.43 0.97
N THR A 115 6.65 -5.10 1.06
CA THR A 115 5.39 -4.34 1.11
C THR A 115 4.82 -4.15 -0.30
N LEU A 116 5.35 -3.23 -1.12
CA LEU A 116 4.89 -3.00 -2.50
C LEU A 116 3.37 -2.74 -2.63
N GLY A 117 2.87 -2.79 -3.87
CA GLY A 117 1.54 -2.33 -4.28
C GLY A 117 0.40 -3.11 -3.67
N VAL A 118 0.37 -4.43 -3.86
CA VAL A 118 -0.76 -5.28 -3.41
C VAL A 118 -0.90 -5.22 -1.89
N LYS A 119 0.21 -5.32 -1.14
CA LYS A 119 0.17 -5.29 0.33
C LYS A 119 -0.31 -3.94 0.88
N ASN A 120 0.03 -2.82 0.23
CA ASN A 120 -0.28 -1.50 0.77
C ASN A 120 -1.78 -1.21 0.86
N LEU A 121 -2.58 -1.87 0.01
CA LEU A 121 -4.04 -1.82 0.03
C LEU A 121 -4.64 -2.55 1.24
N PHE A 122 -3.87 -3.35 1.97
CA PHE A 122 -4.28 -3.83 3.29
C PHE A 122 -4.54 -2.68 4.28
N GLY A 123 -3.95 -1.50 4.05
CA GLY A 123 -4.28 -0.30 4.80
C GLY A 123 -5.70 0.22 4.58
N CYS A 124 -6.47 -0.38 3.67
CA CYS A 124 -7.91 -0.16 3.53
C CYS A 124 -8.73 -1.00 4.51
N VAL A 125 -8.11 -1.91 5.28
CA VAL A 125 -8.75 -2.60 6.42
C VAL A 125 -8.68 -1.69 7.66
N PRO A 126 -9.80 -1.23 8.22
CA PRO A 126 -9.79 -0.21 9.27
C PRO A 126 -9.23 -0.69 10.62
N GLY A 127 -8.33 0.13 11.20
CA GLY A 127 -7.93 0.05 12.60
C GLY A 127 -7.37 -1.30 13.05
N PHE A 128 -7.82 -1.78 14.21
CA PHE A 128 -7.31 -3.00 14.86
C PHE A 128 -7.63 -4.30 14.12
N ARG A 129 -8.54 -4.29 13.14
CA ARG A 129 -8.90 -5.46 12.33
C ARG A 129 -7.71 -6.03 11.56
N LYS A 130 -6.75 -5.17 11.18
CA LYS A 130 -5.49 -5.61 10.56
C LYS A 130 -4.71 -6.57 11.45
N SER A 131 -4.65 -6.29 12.75
CA SER A 131 -3.98 -7.15 13.73
C SER A 131 -4.72 -8.50 13.88
N SER A 132 -6.05 -8.49 13.85
CA SER A 132 -6.86 -9.71 13.88
C SER A 132 -6.60 -10.61 12.68
N TRP A 133 -6.47 -10.04 11.47
CA TRP A 133 -6.10 -10.80 10.27
C TRP A 133 -4.69 -11.34 10.31
N HIS A 134 -3.72 -10.58 10.83
CA HIS A 134 -2.36 -11.08 11.06
C HIS A 134 -2.35 -12.26 12.03
N LEU A 135 -3.10 -12.18 13.14
CA LEU A 135 -3.22 -13.26 14.11
C LEU A 135 -3.90 -14.50 13.51
N LYS A 136 -5.00 -14.30 12.76
CA LYS A 136 -5.74 -15.38 12.11
C LYS A 136 -4.89 -16.12 11.07
N ALA A 137 -4.09 -15.38 10.31
CA ALA A 137 -3.18 -15.98 9.35
C ALA A 137 -2.01 -16.73 10.04
N GLY A 138 -1.53 -16.23 11.19
CA GLY A 138 -0.46 -16.88 11.94
C GLY A 138 0.79 -17.08 11.06
N THR A 139 1.18 -18.33 10.84
CA THR A 139 2.30 -18.71 9.96
C THR A 139 1.87 -19.01 8.52
N ASP A 140 0.57 -19.02 8.21
CA ASP A 140 0.03 -19.27 6.88
C ASP A 140 0.17 -18.05 5.97
N ARG A 141 1.30 -18.01 5.26
CA ARG A 141 1.62 -16.95 4.30
C ARG A 141 0.73 -17.00 3.06
N GLU A 142 0.22 -18.17 2.67
CA GLU A 142 -0.64 -18.30 1.47
C GLU A 142 -2.04 -17.77 1.75
N PHE A 143 -2.61 -18.10 2.91
CA PHE A 143 -3.88 -17.54 3.38
C PHE A 143 -3.82 -16.01 3.43
N PHE A 144 -2.76 -15.45 4.02
CA PHE A 144 -2.62 -14.00 4.08
C PHE A 144 -2.41 -13.39 2.70
N ALA A 145 -1.61 -14.01 1.84
CA ALA A 145 -1.41 -13.54 0.47
C ALA A 145 -2.70 -13.54 -0.35
N ALA A 146 -3.54 -14.56 -0.19
CA ALA A 146 -4.86 -14.63 -0.81
C ALA A 146 -5.76 -13.48 -0.35
N LEU A 147 -5.77 -13.17 0.96
CA LEU A 147 -6.51 -12.03 1.51
C LEU A 147 -6.06 -10.72 0.87
N LEU A 148 -4.74 -10.49 0.80
CA LEU A 148 -4.17 -9.28 0.23
C LEU A 148 -4.49 -9.11 -1.25
N LEU A 149 -4.38 -10.21 -2.01
CA LEU A 149 -4.73 -10.24 -3.42
C LEU A 149 -6.20 -9.88 -3.63
N GLU A 150 -7.11 -10.51 -2.88
CA GLU A 150 -8.55 -10.26 -2.97
C GLU A 150 -8.92 -8.82 -2.58
N ILE A 151 -8.31 -8.26 -1.53
CA ILE A 151 -8.47 -6.84 -1.20
C ILE A 151 -8.01 -5.96 -2.37
N SER A 152 -6.85 -6.25 -2.97
CA SER A 152 -6.37 -5.49 -4.13
C SER A 152 -7.31 -5.55 -5.32
N LEU A 153 -7.92 -6.71 -5.57
CA LEU A 153 -8.89 -6.92 -6.65
C LEU A 153 -10.26 -6.28 -6.37
N LEU A 154 -10.62 -6.00 -5.12
CA LEU A 154 -11.82 -5.25 -4.76
C LEU A 154 -11.60 -3.75 -4.84
N ILE A 155 -10.47 -3.28 -4.30
CA ILE A 155 -10.14 -1.85 -4.25
C ILE A 155 -9.77 -1.31 -5.63
N LYS A 156 -9.07 -2.10 -6.47
CA LYS A 156 -8.69 -1.76 -7.85
C LYS A 156 -8.15 -0.32 -7.99
N PRO A 157 -6.99 0.00 -7.38
CA PRO A 157 -6.43 1.34 -7.51
C PRO A 157 -6.19 1.68 -8.98
N SER A 158 -6.48 2.91 -9.38
CA SER A 158 -6.33 3.38 -10.76
C SER A 158 -4.85 3.54 -11.16
N LEU A 159 -3.99 3.82 -10.17
CA LEU A 159 -2.56 3.92 -10.35
C LEU A 159 -1.86 3.49 -9.06
N THR A 160 -0.76 2.75 -9.18
CA THR A 160 0.18 2.49 -8.08
C THR A 160 1.51 3.15 -8.38
N VAL A 161 2.00 4.01 -7.48
CA VAL A 161 3.28 4.73 -7.59
C VAL A 161 4.18 4.33 -6.43
N LEU A 162 5.19 3.52 -6.70
CA LEU A 162 6.12 3.01 -5.69
C LEU A 162 7.16 4.06 -5.30
N ASP A 163 7.20 4.39 -4.01
CA ASP A 163 8.31 5.09 -3.39
C ASP A 163 9.48 4.12 -3.17
N ALA A 164 10.41 4.13 -4.14
CA ALA A 164 11.67 3.40 -4.11
C ALA A 164 12.87 4.34 -4.20
N ILE A 165 12.76 5.61 -3.77
CA ILE A 165 13.92 6.51 -3.73
C ILE A 165 14.83 6.05 -2.59
N TRP A 166 14.26 6.02 -1.40
CA TRP A 166 14.84 5.39 -0.22
C TRP A 166 13.95 4.24 0.18
N GLY A 167 14.39 3.01 -0.01
CA GLY A 167 13.73 1.83 0.53
C GLY A 167 14.11 1.55 1.98
N MET A 168 13.66 0.41 2.51
CA MET A 168 14.11 -0.10 3.81
C MET A 168 14.36 -1.62 3.74
N GLU A 169 15.56 -2.06 4.11
CA GLU A 169 15.99 -3.46 4.09
C GLU A 169 16.27 -4.03 5.50
N GLY A 170 16.39 -5.35 5.62
CA GLY A 170 16.59 -6.03 6.91
C GLY A 170 15.29 -6.29 7.67
N ASN A 171 15.26 -5.99 8.98
CA ASN A 171 14.16 -6.34 9.90
C ASN A 171 12.91 -5.44 9.76
N GLY A 172 12.36 -5.35 8.55
CA GLY A 172 11.11 -4.67 8.27
C GLY A 172 9.87 -5.40 8.83
N PRO A 173 8.71 -4.72 8.92
CA PRO A 173 8.38 -3.48 8.21
C PRO A 173 8.60 -2.20 9.04
N THR A 174 9.16 -2.27 10.25
CA THR A 174 9.36 -1.12 11.15
C THR A 174 10.79 -0.85 11.60
N SER A 175 11.66 -1.86 11.54
CA SER A 175 12.96 -1.89 12.23
C SER A 175 14.10 -2.27 11.27
N GLY A 176 13.92 -2.00 9.97
CA GLY A 176 14.97 -2.14 8.97
C GLY A 176 15.85 -0.90 8.88
N ASN A 177 16.81 -0.96 7.95
CA ASN A 177 17.74 0.12 7.66
C ASN A 177 17.33 0.81 6.35
N PRO A 178 17.31 2.16 6.29
CA PRO A 178 17.12 2.88 5.04
C PRO A 178 18.17 2.48 3.99
N ARG A 179 17.73 2.31 2.75
CA ARG A 179 18.60 1.95 1.62
C ARG A 179 18.30 2.83 0.42
N PHE A 180 19.30 3.54 -0.09
CA PHE A 180 19.13 4.31 -1.32
C PHE A 180 18.99 3.39 -2.52
N VAL A 181 17.93 3.61 -3.31
CA VAL A 181 17.63 2.90 -4.56
C VAL A 181 17.46 3.89 -5.72
N GLY A 182 16.93 5.09 -5.45
CA GLY A 182 16.88 6.18 -6.42
C GLY A 182 15.91 5.96 -7.58
N ARG A 183 14.78 5.31 -7.32
CA ARG A 183 13.78 4.98 -8.35
C ARG A 183 12.36 5.36 -7.92
N ILE A 184 11.51 5.64 -8.90
CA ILE A 184 10.06 5.65 -8.77
C ILE A 184 9.56 4.71 -9.87
N LEU A 185 8.62 3.83 -9.54
CA LEU A 185 7.97 2.96 -10.50
C LEU A 185 6.47 3.22 -10.44
N ALA A 186 5.79 3.16 -11.58
CA ALA A 186 4.35 3.35 -11.64
C ALA A 186 3.69 2.34 -12.58
N SER A 187 2.49 1.89 -12.21
CA SER A 187 1.67 0.98 -13.02
C SER A 187 0.19 1.13 -12.67
N ALA A 188 -0.69 0.97 -13.64
CA ALA A 188 -2.12 0.82 -13.39
C ALA A 188 -2.47 -0.54 -12.77
N ASP A 189 -1.59 -1.54 -12.91
CA ASP A 189 -1.73 -2.86 -12.29
C ASP A 189 -0.71 -3.04 -11.15
N PRO A 190 -1.16 -3.15 -9.89
CA PRO A 190 -0.27 -3.38 -8.75
C PRO A 190 0.45 -4.74 -8.80
N LEU A 191 -0.13 -5.78 -9.40
CA LEU A 191 0.55 -7.08 -9.57
C LEU A 191 1.69 -6.98 -10.58
N ALA A 192 1.47 -6.25 -11.69
CA ALA A 192 2.51 -6.02 -12.69
C ALA A 192 3.68 -5.24 -12.09
N LEU A 193 3.38 -4.20 -11.29
CA LEU A 193 4.40 -3.44 -10.57
C LEU A 193 5.17 -4.33 -9.58
N ASP A 194 4.46 -5.09 -8.75
CA ASP A 194 5.08 -5.96 -7.75
C ASP A 194 6.00 -7.00 -8.42
N ARG A 195 5.56 -7.58 -9.56
CA ARG A 195 6.35 -8.51 -10.36
C ARG A 195 7.65 -7.89 -10.87
N VAL A 196 7.56 -6.74 -11.54
CA VAL A 196 8.74 -6.04 -12.09
C VAL A 196 9.73 -5.68 -11.00
N VAL A 197 9.24 -5.24 -9.83
CA VAL A 197 10.11 -4.90 -8.70
C VAL A 197 10.83 -6.13 -8.16
N VAL A 198 10.13 -7.26 -7.99
CA VAL A 198 10.72 -8.51 -7.52
C VAL A 198 11.79 -9.01 -8.50
N GLU A 199 11.49 -9.03 -9.79
CA GLU A 199 12.44 -9.42 -10.85
C GLU A 199 13.66 -8.47 -10.89
N ALA A 200 13.45 -7.15 -10.77
CA ALA A 200 14.52 -6.15 -10.74
C ALA A 200 15.44 -6.26 -9.50
N LEU A 201 14.95 -6.86 -8.41
CA LEU A 201 15.74 -7.19 -7.22
C LEU A 201 16.50 -8.52 -7.36
N GLY A 202 16.42 -9.19 -8.52
CA GLY A 202 17.03 -10.50 -8.76
C GLY A 202 16.33 -11.65 -8.05
N LEU A 203 15.06 -11.48 -7.69
CA LEU A 203 14.25 -12.48 -7.02
C LEU A 203 13.28 -13.13 -8.00
N GLU A 204 13.00 -14.42 -7.78
CA GLU A 204 11.96 -15.11 -8.51
C GLU A 204 10.58 -14.54 -8.12
N PRO A 205 9.65 -14.30 -9.07
CA PRO A 205 8.32 -13.78 -8.74
C PRO A 205 7.59 -14.61 -7.68
N ASP A 206 7.73 -15.95 -7.70
CA ASP A 206 7.12 -16.85 -6.70
C ASP A 206 7.66 -16.68 -5.27
N SER A 207 8.79 -15.99 -5.09
CA SER A 207 9.30 -15.65 -3.75
C SER A 207 8.36 -14.70 -3.01
N LEU A 208 7.64 -13.82 -3.73
CA LEU A 208 6.63 -12.95 -3.17
C LEU A 208 5.29 -13.72 -3.05
N PRO A 209 4.76 -13.95 -1.83
CA PRO A 209 3.58 -14.79 -1.64
C PRO A 209 2.35 -14.35 -2.45
N THR A 210 2.14 -13.04 -2.63
CA THR A 210 1.02 -12.50 -3.43
C THR A 210 1.13 -12.85 -4.91
N LEU A 211 2.33 -12.77 -5.51
CA LEU A 211 2.55 -13.18 -6.89
C LEU A 211 2.41 -14.68 -7.09
N ARG A 212 2.87 -15.48 -6.10
CA ARG A 212 2.68 -16.94 -6.10
C ARG A 212 1.20 -17.32 -6.12
N VAL A 213 0.40 -16.70 -5.23
CA VAL A 213 -1.05 -16.94 -5.21
C VAL A 213 -1.71 -16.45 -6.50
N ALA A 214 -1.30 -15.28 -7.02
CA ALA A 214 -1.81 -14.78 -8.30
C ALA A 214 -1.52 -15.74 -9.45
N ARG A 215 -0.30 -16.30 -9.53
CA ARG A 215 0.09 -17.31 -10.52
C ARG A 215 -0.77 -18.57 -10.41
N LYS A 216 -0.95 -19.12 -9.20
CA LYS A 216 -1.81 -20.30 -8.96
C LYS A 216 -3.26 -20.07 -9.40
N ARG A 217 -3.73 -18.82 -9.37
CA ARG A 217 -5.09 -18.41 -9.78
C ARG A 217 -5.17 -17.94 -11.24
N GLY A 218 -4.09 -17.98 -12.01
CA GLY A 218 -4.06 -17.51 -13.40
C GLY A 218 -4.18 -15.99 -13.54
N LEU A 219 -3.87 -15.23 -12.49
CA LEU A 219 -4.00 -13.77 -12.41
C LEU A 219 -2.66 -13.03 -12.53
N LEU A 220 -1.54 -13.73 -12.69
CA LEU A 220 -0.24 -13.09 -12.79
C LEU A 220 -0.11 -12.41 -14.17
N PRO A 221 0.04 -11.08 -14.23
CA PRO A 221 0.11 -10.36 -15.51
C PRO A 221 1.48 -10.57 -16.17
N GLN A 222 1.51 -10.45 -17.50
CA GLN A 222 2.76 -10.12 -18.19
C GLN A 222 3.15 -8.69 -17.83
N ALA A 223 4.45 -8.45 -17.65
CA ALA A 223 4.94 -7.13 -17.31
C ALA A 223 6.24 -6.85 -18.07
N THR A 224 6.42 -5.59 -18.45
CA THR A 224 7.62 -5.11 -19.13
C THR A 224 7.97 -3.76 -18.54
N LEU A 225 9.22 -3.58 -18.14
CA LEU A 225 9.73 -2.30 -17.69
C LEU A 225 10.02 -1.42 -18.92
N ILE A 226 9.48 -0.20 -18.92
CA ILE A 226 9.72 0.81 -19.95
C ILE A 226 10.42 1.99 -19.28
N GLY A 227 11.62 2.35 -19.73
CA GLY A 227 12.40 3.47 -19.19
C GLY A 227 13.84 3.12 -18.88
#